data_AF-A0A6C0F370-F1
#
_entry.id   AF-A0A6C0F370-F1
#
_cell.length_a   1.000
_cell.length_b   1.000
_cell.length_c   1.000
_cell.angle_alpha   90.00
_cell.angle_beta   90.00
_cell.angle_gamma   90.00
#
_symmetry.space_group_name_H-M   'P 1'
#
loop_
_entity.id
_entity.type
_entity.pdbx_description
1 polymer ?
#
loop_
_entity_poly.entity_id
_entity_poly.type
_entity_poly.pdbx_seq_one_letter_code
_entity_poly.pdbx_strand_id
1 'polypeptide(L)' 'MGFFAFIIGFGIVVMLLHRPISSQKVLALSPVEFENREIKADGKCYKYRVEDASCEITSSK' A
#
# COMPACT_ATOMS: atom_id res chain seq x y z
N MET A 1 -18.03 -20.86 29.84
CA MET A 1 -16.65 -20.33 29.95
C MET A 1 -15.83 -20.45 28.67
N GLY A 2 -15.89 -21.54 27.90
CA GLY A 2 -15.08 -21.72 26.69
C GLY A 2 -15.31 -20.68 25.57
N PHE A 3 -16.54 -20.22 25.36
CA PHE A 3 -16.84 -19.21 24.33
C PHE A 3 -16.12 -17.86 24.57
N PHE A 4 -16.09 -17.39 25.82
CA PHE A 4 -15.38 -16.15 26.16
C PHE A 4 -13.86 -16.29 26.00
N ALA A 5 -13.29 -17.45 26.38
CA ALA A 5 -11.88 -17.72 26.15
C ALA A 5 -11.53 -17.73 24.65
N PHE A 6 -12.42 -18.25 23.80
CA PHE A 6 -12.26 -18.21 22.35
C PHE A 6 -12.26 -16.77 21.80
N ILE A 7 -13.23 -15.94 22.20
CA ILE A 7 -13.31 -14.53 21.75
C ILE A 7 -12.05 -13.76 22.16
N ILE A 8 -11.59 -13.93 23.41
CA ILE A 8 -10.39 -13.26 23.91
C ILE A 8 -9.16 -13.73 23.15
N GLY A 9 -8.98 -15.04 22.97
CA GLY A 9 -7.87 -15.60 22.21
C GLY A 9 -7.84 -15.13 20.76
N PHE A 10 -9.00 -15.11 20.10
CA PHE A 10 -9.14 -14.63 18.73
C PHE A 10 -8.80 -13.14 18.61
N GLY A 11 -9.26 -12.31 19.55
CA GLY A 11 -8.94 -10.88 19.58
C GLY A 11 -7.43 -10.61 19.69
N ILE A 12 -6.72 -11.38 20.51
CA ILE A 12 -5.26 -11.29 20.67
C ILE A 12 -4.54 -11.67 19.36
N VAL A 13 -4.97 -12.76 18.72
CA VAL A 13 -4.41 -13.20 17.43
C VAL A 13 -4.57 -12.13 16.36
N VAL A 14 -5.75 -11.51 16.25
CA VAL A 14 -6.00 -10.43 15.29
C VAL A 14 -5.11 -9.21 15.60
N MET A 15 -4.98 -8.82 16.87
CA MET A 15 -4.12 -7.69 17.26
C MET A 15 -2.63 -7.94 16.96
N LEU A 16 -2.14 -9.17 17.16
CA LEU A 16 -0.73 -9.51 16.93
C LEU A 16 -0.40 -9.78 15.46
N LEU A 17 -1.34 -10.33 14.69
CA LEU A 17 -1.12 -10.71 13.29
C LEU A 17 -1.77 -9.76 12.29
N HIS A 18 -2.38 -8.66 12.72
CA HIS A 18 -2.77 -7.61 11.77
C HIS A 18 -1.49 -7.08 11.11
N ARG A 19 -1.37 -7.29 9.79
CA ARG A 19 -0.36 -6.58 9.02
C ARG A 19 -0.90 -5.19 8.72
N PRO A 20 -0.13 -4.11 8.96
CA PRO A 20 -0.54 -2.80 8.52
C PRO A 20 -0.68 -2.84 6.98
N ILE A 21 -1.90 -2.62 6.49
CA ILE A 21 -2.13 -2.43 5.06
C ILE A 21 -1.63 -1.02 4.74
N SER A 22 -0.47 -0.94 4.09
CA SER A 22 0.06 0.33 3.61
C SER A 22 -0.79 0.78 2.42
N SER A 23 -1.69 1.75 2.64
CA SER A 23 -2.41 2.39 1.55
C SER A 23 -1.52 3.44 0.92
N GLN A 24 -1.06 3.20 -0.30
CA GLN A 24 -0.36 4.22 -1.08
C GLN A 24 -1.39 5.03 -1.89
N LYS A 25 -1.34 6.36 -1.76
CA LYS A 25 -2.10 7.24 -2.65
C LYS A 25 -1.42 7.23 -4.00
N VAL A 26 -2.04 6.56 -4.98
CA VAL A 26 -1.62 6.56 -6.37
C VAL A 26 -2.43 7.59 -7.16
N LEU A 27 -1.85 8.09 -8.26
CA LEU A 27 -2.58 8.95 -9.20
C LEU A 27 -3.75 8.15 -9.81
N ALA A 28 -4.87 8.82 -10.04
CA ALA A 28 -6.01 8.22 -10.75
C ALA A 28 -5.79 8.11 -12.27
N LEU A 29 -4.61 8.47 -12.77
CA LEU A 29 -4.24 8.52 -14.18
C LEU A 29 -3.40 7.29 -14.53
N SER A 30 -3.56 6.76 -15.74
CA SER A 30 -2.71 5.66 -16.21
C SER A 30 -1.27 6.15 -16.47
N PRO A 31 -0.24 5.30 -16.34
CA PRO A 31 1.16 5.69 -16.59
C PRO A 31 1.39 6.40 -17.92
N VAL A 32 0.70 5.94 -18.97
CA VAL A 32 0.78 6.50 -20.33
C VAL A 32 0.28 7.95 -20.39
N GLU A 33 -0.70 8.29 -19.55
CA GLU A 33 -1.30 9.62 -19.55
C GLU A 33 -0.43 10.70 -18.88
N PHE A 34 0.52 10.30 -18.02
CA PHE A 34 1.32 11.23 -17.23
C PHE A 34 2.83 11.24 -17.52
N GLU A 35 3.34 10.30 -18.30
CA GLU A 35 4.77 10.17 -18.62
C GLU A 35 5.41 11.45 -19.20
N ASN A 36 4.63 12.24 -19.94
CA ASN A 36 5.11 13.48 -20.58
C ASN A 36 4.45 14.75 -20.03
N ARG A 37 3.82 14.68 -18.85
CA ARG A 37 3.05 15.80 -18.28
C ARG A 37 3.54 16.16 -16.88
N GLU A 38 3.50 17.45 -16.58
CA GLU A 38 3.65 17.95 -15.22
C GLU A 38 2.27 17.94 -14.56
N ILE A 39 2.14 17.18 -13.47
CA ILE A 39 0.88 17.06 -12.74
C ILE A 39 1.00 17.83 -11.43
N LYS A 40 0.04 18.72 -11.20
CA LYS A 40 -0.10 19.41 -9.92
C LYS A 40 -0.88 18.53 -8.94
N ALA A 41 -0.21 18.05 -7.90
CA ALA A 41 -0.81 17.28 -6.80
C ALA A 41 -0.33 17.86 -5.47
N ASP A 42 -1.18 17.88 -4.44
CA ASP A 42 -0.80 18.35 -3.09
C ASP A 42 -0.07 19.72 -3.04
N GLY A 43 -0.49 20.64 -3.90
CA GLY A 43 0.11 21.98 -4.02
C GLY A 43 1.49 22.03 -4.70
N LYS A 44 2.04 20.91 -5.14
CA LYS A 44 3.35 20.79 -5.82
C LYS A 44 3.19 20.26 -7.24
N CYS A 45 4.15 20.59 -8.11
CA CYS A 45 4.22 20.04 -9.46
C CYS A 45 5.17 18.85 -9.49
N TYR A 46 4.69 17.72 -9.98
CA TYR A 46 5.45 16.49 -10.12
C TYR A 46 5.62 16.13 -11.59
N LYS A 47 6.83 15.72 -11.96
CA LYS A 47 7.13 15.13 -13.26
C LYS A 47 7.53 13.68 -13.02
N TYR A 48 6.74 12.76 -13.57
CA TYR A 48 6.96 11.34 -13.41
C TYR A 48 7.79 10.84 -14.58
N ARG A 49 8.88 10.12 -14.29
CA ARG A 49 9.64 9.39 -15.29
C ARG A 49 9.44 7.90 -15.02
N VAL A 50 9.04 7.15 -16.04
CA VAL A 50 9.04 5.69 -15.94
C VAL A 50 10.51 5.28 -15.93
N GLU A 51 10.98 4.80 -14.79
CA GLU A 51 12.24 4.06 -14.72
C GLU A 51 11.88 2.60 -14.96
N ASP A 52 12.52 1.92 -15.91
CA ASP A 52 12.44 0.46 -16.09
C ASP A 52 13.18 -0.26 -14.95
N ALA A 53 12.79 0.03 -13.71
CA ALA A 53 13.30 -0.68 -12.56
C ALA A 53 12.64 -2.06 -12.52
N SER A 54 13.44 -3.10 -12.74
CA SER A 54 13.02 -4.48 -12.45
C SER A 54 12.77 -4.57 -10.95
N CYS A 55 11.50 -4.48 -10.54
CA CYS A 55 11.12 -4.69 -9.16
C CYS A 55 11.37 -6.17 -8.84
N GLU A 56 12.47 -6.47 -8.13
CA GLU A 56 12.60 -7.76 -7.47
C GLU A 56 11.47 -7.85 -6.45
N ILE A 57 10.48 -8.70 -6.74
CA ILE A 57 9.47 -9.12 -5.77
C ILE A 57 10.24 -9.96 -4.74
N THR A 58 10.87 -9.31 -3.77
CA THR A 58 11.40 -10.00 -2.61
C THR A 58 10.17 -10.44 -1.81
N SER A 59 9.73 -11.68 -2.09
CA SER A 59 8.79 -12.38 -1.23
C SER A 59 9.40 -12.40 0.17
N SER A 60 8.92 -11.52 1.05
CA SER A 60 9.32 -11.50 2.45
C SER A 60 8.93 -12.84 3.05
N LYS A 61 9.96 -13.64 3.33
CA LYS A 61 9.86 -14.91 4.07
C LYS A 61 9.27 -14.70 5.47
#